data_AF-A0A397U4U5-F1
#
_entry.id   AF-A0A397U4U5-F1
#
_cell.length_a   1.000
_cell.length_b   1.000
_cell.length_c   1.000
_cell.angle_alpha   90.00
_cell.angle_beta   90.00
_cell.angle_gamma   90.00
#
_symmetry.space_group_name_H-M   'P 1'
#
loop_
_entity.id
_entity.type
_entity.pdbx_description
1 polymer ?
#
loop_
_entity_poly.entity_id
_entity_poly.type
_entity_poly.pdbx_seq_one_letter_code
_entity_poly.pdbx_strand_id
1 'polypeptide(L)'
;MPLCLPPNFAAIGFAAVKFFAVKFCYHQDSLLLSLATIRFRCDSTFVLNVDALTKVLYHQQCREHAAIELDSEKFEYMLGNANPQLEGFFSSMMNAIIPKKHLAYSINEAKKSIVSLCYMIADLRNKFVNRHKLEVGLYLMASGATWEAVDIMASLGYSACAKTVEEFRKKIQIEYVIKIEQHFITNVC
;
A
#
# COMPACT_ATOMS: atom_id res chain seq x y z
N MET A 1 13.52 -0.52 -23.05
CA MET A 1 12.28 -0.54 -23.85
C MET A 1 11.14 -0.07 -22.96
N PRO A 2 10.38 0.97 -23.34
CA PRO A 2 9.30 1.48 -22.50
C PRO A 2 8.08 0.55 -22.61
N LEU A 3 7.63 0.00 -21.49
CA LEU A 3 6.35 -0.70 -21.42
C LEU A 3 5.22 0.31 -21.64
N CYS A 4 4.54 0.20 -22.78
CA CYS A 4 3.27 0.87 -23.04
C CYS A 4 2.22 0.29 -22.08
N LEU A 5 1.95 0.98 -20.98
CA LEU A 5 0.78 0.72 -20.14
C LEU A 5 -0.49 1.06 -20.96
N PRO A 6 -1.52 0.21 -21.03
CA PRO A 6 -2.73 0.55 -21.75
C PRO A 6 -3.38 1.80 -21.14
N PRO A 7 -3.93 2.71 -21.96
CA PRO A 7 -4.39 4.04 -21.55
C PRO A 7 -5.50 4.02 -20.47
N ASN A 8 -6.15 2.87 -20.27
CA ASN A 8 -7.21 2.70 -19.27
C ASN A 8 -6.69 2.33 -17.87
N PHE A 9 -5.44 1.89 -17.71
CA PHE A 9 -4.90 1.51 -16.39
C PHE A 9 -4.52 2.73 -15.55
N ALA A 10 -4.07 3.82 -16.18
CA ALA A 10 -3.78 5.07 -15.50
C ALA A 10 -5.05 5.74 -14.94
N ALA A 11 -6.17 5.65 -15.67
CA ALA A 11 -7.47 6.19 -15.24
C ALA A 11 -8.07 5.37 -14.07
N ILE A 12 -7.96 4.05 -14.12
CA ILE A 12 -8.40 3.16 -13.02
C ILE A 12 -7.48 3.32 -11.81
N GLY A 13 -6.17 3.46 -12.01
CA GLY A 13 -5.20 3.72 -10.95
C GLY A 13 -5.43 5.06 -10.25
N PHE A 14 -5.71 6.13 -10.99
CA PHE A 14 -6.03 7.42 -10.37
C PHE A 14 -7.38 7.42 -9.66
N ALA A 15 -8.39 6.73 -10.20
CA ALA A 15 -9.70 6.59 -9.57
C ALA A 15 -9.64 5.71 -8.31
N ALA A 16 -8.83 4.65 -8.30
CA ALA A 16 -8.61 3.79 -7.15
C ALA A 16 -7.71 4.44 -6.10
N VAL A 17 -6.71 5.23 -6.49
CA VAL A 17 -5.92 6.08 -5.59
C VAL A 17 -6.77 7.21 -5.04
N LYS A 18 -7.69 7.80 -5.82
CA LYS A 18 -8.74 8.69 -5.28
C LYS A 18 -9.68 7.93 -4.36
N PHE A 19 -10.06 6.69 -4.66
CA PHE A 19 -10.96 5.91 -3.81
C PHE A 19 -10.29 5.52 -2.49
N PHE A 20 -8.97 5.24 -2.50
CA PHE A 20 -8.19 4.99 -1.30
C PHE A 20 -7.89 6.30 -0.55
N ALA A 21 -7.39 7.34 -1.23
CA ALA A 21 -6.99 8.61 -0.61
C ALA A 21 -8.18 9.49 -0.19
N VAL A 22 -9.25 9.59 -0.99
CA VAL A 22 -10.46 10.37 -0.63
C VAL A 22 -11.24 9.67 0.47
N LYS A 23 -11.24 8.32 0.51
CA LYS A 23 -11.91 7.59 1.58
C LYS A 23 -11.08 7.54 2.87
N PHE A 24 -9.74 7.51 2.79
CA PHE A 24 -8.86 7.65 3.97
C PHE A 24 -8.70 9.09 4.49
N CYS A 25 -8.73 10.11 3.63
CA CYS A 25 -8.50 11.49 4.07
C CYS A 25 -9.77 12.36 4.20
N TYR A 26 -10.89 12.06 3.53
CA TYR A 26 -11.94 13.06 3.32
C TYR A 26 -13.37 12.67 3.69
N HIS A 27 -13.63 11.49 4.24
CA HIS A 27 -14.96 11.18 4.78
C HIS A 27 -14.93 10.85 6.26
N GLN A 28 -15.34 11.87 7.01
CA GLN A 28 -15.64 11.87 8.43
C GLN A 28 -16.89 11.02 8.72
N ASP A 29 -16.83 9.73 8.41
CA ASP A 29 -17.67 8.67 8.98
C ASP A 29 -16.76 7.71 9.76
N SER A 30 -16.31 8.27 10.87
CA SER A 30 -15.22 7.89 11.77
C SER A 30 -15.27 6.45 12.33
N LEU A 31 -16.35 5.70 12.17
CA LEU A 31 -16.53 4.39 12.84
C LEU A 31 -16.43 3.17 11.91
N LEU A 32 -16.83 3.26 10.63
CA LEU A 32 -16.78 2.10 9.71
C LEU A 32 -15.45 1.98 8.97
N LEU A 33 -14.84 3.13 8.66
CA LEU A 33 -13.49 3.16 8.08
C LEU A 33 -12.44 2.78 9.12
N SER A 34 -12.58 3.28 10.34
CA SER A 34 -11.75 2.86 11.46
C SER A 34 -11.93 1.37 11.72
N LEU A 35 -13.12 0.78 11.64
CA LEU A 35 -13.30 -0.68 11.79
C LEU A 35 -12.66 -1.51 10.66
N ALA A 36 -12.63 -1.03 9.41
CA ALA A 36 -11.92 -1.69 8.31
C ALA A 36 -10.39 -1.58 8.47
N THR A 37 -9.90 -0.42 8.90
CA THR A 37 -8.50 -0.16 9.25
C THR A 37 -8.07 -0.90 10.53
N ILE A 38 -8.98 -1.10 11.49
CA ILE A 38 -8.84 -1.92 12.71
C ILE A 38 -8.96 -3.43 12.37
N ARG A 39 -9.50 -3.83 11.22
CA ARG A 39 -9.54 -5.25 10.80
C ARG A 39 -8.32 -5.66 9.97
N PHE A 40 -7.69 -4.72 9.28
CA PHE A 40 -6.31 -4.80 8.78
C PHE A 40 -5.25 -4.73 9.89
N ARG A 41 -5.71 -4.75 11.16
CA ARG A 41 -5.00 -4.76 12.43
C ARG A 41 -3.61 -5.38 12.29
N CYS A 42 -2.58 -4.56 12.48
CA CYS A 42 -1.18 -4.87 12.80
C CYS A 42 -0.87 -6.36 13.02
N ASP A 43 -0.98 -7.15 11.95
CA ASP A 43 -0.74 -8.58 12.00
C ASP A 43 0.52 -8.77 11.18
N SER A 44 1.60 -9.16 11.85
CA SER A 44 2.84 -9.53 11.16
C SER A 44 2.57 -10.50 10.01
N THR A 45 1.53 -11.32 10.14
CA THR A 45 1.00 -12.22 9.13
C THR A 45 0.56 -11.48 7.86
N PHE A 46 -0.11 -10.34 7.97
CA PHE A 46 -0.53 -9.55 6.81
C PHE A 46 0.67 -9.04 6.01
N VAL A 47 1.67 -8.48 6.69
CA VAL A 47 2.88 -7.95 6.04
C VAL A 47 3.65 -9.06 5.34
N LEU A 48 3.80 -10.22 5.99
CA LEU A 48 4.46 -11.37 5.40
C LEU A 48 3.68 -11.90 4.18
N ASN A 49 2.34 -11.90 4.25
CA ASN A 49 1.49 -12.31 3.13
C ASN A 49 1.56 -11.32 1.95
N VAL A 50 1.66 -10.02 2.20
CA VAL A 50 1.89 -9.02 1.14
C VAL A 50 3.27 -9.20 0.49
N ASP A 51 4.30 -9.51 1.26
CA ASP A 51 5.64 -9.81 0.73
C ASP A 51 5.62 -11.07 -0.15
N ALA A 52 5.01 -12.15 0.35
CA ALA A 52 4.82 -13.39 -0.39
C ALA A 52 4.02 -13.19 -1.67
N LEU A 53 2.89 -12.47 -1.60
CA LEU A 53 2.03 -12.13 -2.74
C LEU A 53 2.83 -11.40 -3.82
N THR A 54 3.56 -10.35 -3.42
CA THR A 54 4.33 -9.53 -4.35
C THR A 54 5.38 -10.35 -5.07
N LYS A 55 6.07 -11.26 -4.37
CA LYS A 55 7.07 -12.16 -4.95
C LYS A 55 6.45 -13.14 -5.94
N VAL A 56 5.33 -13.78 -5.58
CA VAL A 56 4.61 -14.73 -6.45
C VAL A 56 4.18 -14.04 -7.74
N LEU A 57 3.48 -12.91 -7.64
CA LEU A 57 3.00 -12.17 -8.81
C LEU A 57 4.15 -11.66 -9.69
N TYR A 58 5.23 -11.18 -9.08
CA TYR A 58 6.41 -10.75 -9.83
C TYR A 58 7.07 -11.90 -10.59
N HIS A 59 7.25 -13.06 -9.96
CA HIS A 59 7.82 -14.24 -10.61
C HIS A 59 6.96 -14.72 -11.76
N GLN A 60 5.65 -14.81 -11.56
CA GLN A 60 4.72 -15.27 -12.59
C GLN A 60 4.68 -14.33 -13.81
N GLN A 61 4.69 -13.01 -13.58
CA GLN A 61 4.66 -12.04 -14.67
C GLN A 61 6.01 -11.90 -15.40
N CYS A 62 7.13 -11.93 -14.66
CA CYS A 62 8.46 -11.66 -15.23
C CYS A 62 9.21 -12.91 -15.70
N ARG A 63 9.00 -14.08 -15.09
CA ARG A 63 9.74 -15.31 -15.44
C ARG A 63 8.94 -16.27 -16.31
N GLU A 64 7.62 -16.32 -16.10
CA GLU A 64 6.76 -17.27 -16.81
C GLU A 64 6.04 -16.62 -18.00
N HIS A 65 6.18 -15.29 -18.18
CA HIS A 65 5.44 -14.50 -19.17
C HIS A 65 3.93 -14.79 -19.19
N ALA A 66 3.39 -15.20 -18.03
CA ALA A 66 2.01 -15.59 -17.92
C ALA A 66 1.12 -14.35 -18.11
N ALA A 67 -0.04 -14.56 -18.75
CA ALA A 67 -1.08 -13.55 -18.79
C ALA A 67 -1.56 -13.24 -17.37
N ILE A 68 -1.99 -12.00 -17.14
CA ILE A 68 -2.59 -11.59 -15.87
C ILE A 68 -3.87 -12.41 -15.65
N GLU A 69 -3.90 -13.18 -14.57
CA GLU A 69 -5.11 -13.92 -14.17
C GLU A 69 -6.05 -12.97 -13.40
N LEU A 70 -7.25 -12.78 -13.95
CA LEU A 70 -8.28 -11.89 -13.42
C LEU A 70 -9.49 -12.66 -12.86
N ASP A 71 -9.60 -13.95 -13.15
CA ASP A 71 -10.60 -14.81 -12.53
C ASP A 71 -10.23 -15.04 -11.07
N SER A 72 -11.14 -14.70 -10.16
CA SER A 72 -10.83 -14.71 -8.72
C SER A 72 -10.60 -16.11 -8.14
N GLU A 73 -11.27 -17.13 -8.67
CA GLU A 73 -11.13 -18.50 -8.13
C GLU A 73 -9.81 -19.11 -8.61
N LYS A 74 -9.48 -18.91 -9.89
CA LYS A 74 -8.18 -19.30 -10.43
C LYS A 74 -7.04 -18.53 -9.78
N PHE A 75 -7.22 -17.24 -9.52
CA PHE A 75 -6.24 -16.41 -8.83
C PHE A 75 -5.95 -16.91 -7.41
N GLU A 76 -6.98 -17.22 -6.63
CA GLU A 76 -6.82 -17.78 -5.27
C GLU A 76 -6.10 -19.13 -5.30
N TYR A 77 -6.50 -20.02 -6.22
CA TYR A 77 -5.85 -21.32 -6.42
C TYR A 77 -4.36 -21.17 -6.82
N MET A 78 -4.09 -20.27 -7.76
CA MET A 78 -2.75 -19.95 -8.25
C MET A 78 -1.85 -19.45 -7.12
N LEU A 79 -2.34 -18.54 -6.28
CA LEU A 79 -1.58 -18.04 -5.13
C LEU A 79 -1.30 -19.14 -4.10
N GLY A 80 -2.32 -19.91 -3.71
CA GLY A 80 -2.18 -20.99 -2.73
C GLY A 80 -1.23 -22.09 -3.18
N ASN A 81 -1.28 -22.45 -4.47
CA ASN A 81 -0.38 -23.45 -5.06
C ASN A 81 1.06 -22.93 -5.16
N ALA A 82 1.26 -21.65 -5.46
CA ALA A 82 2.59 -21.05 -5.56
C ALA A 82 3.24 -20.84 -4.18
N ASN A 83 2.46 -20.47 -3.17
CA ASN A 83 2.94 -20.30 -1.81
C ASN A 83 1.84 -20.64 -0.79
N PRO A 84 1.98 -21.72 0.00
CA PRO A 84 1.01 -22.12 1.02
C PRO A 84 0.71 -21.05 2.07
N GLN A 85 1.63 -20.10 2.30
CA GLN A 85 1.39 -18.96 3.19
C GLN A 85 0.23 -18.07 2.73
N LEU A 86 -0.04 -18.03 1.43
CA LEU A 86 -1.12 -17.23 0.85
C LEU A 86 -2.47 -17.95 0.91
N GLU A 87 -2.50 -19.19 1.38
CA GLU A 87 -3.75 -19.92 1.58
C GLU A 87 -4.65 -19.18 2.59
N GLY A 88 -5.89 -18.92 2.19
CA GLY A 88 -6.85 -18.15 3.00
C GLY A 88 -6.57 -16.65 3.12
N PHE A 89 -5.45 -16.13 2.57
CA PHE A 89 -5.15 -14.70 2.58
C PHE A 89 -6.14 -13.90 1.72
N PHE A 90 -6.44 -14.39 0.52
CA PHE A 90 -7.42 -13.76 -0.37
C PHE A 90 -8.81 -13.73 0.25
N SER A 91 -9.26 -14.86 0.79
CA SER A 91 -10.48 -14.97 1.59
C SER A 91 -10.51 -14.02 2.80
N SER A 92 -9.37 -13.79 3.45
CA SER A 92 -9.26 -12.82 4.55
C SER A 92 -9.45 -11.37 4.07
N MET A 93 -8.86 -10.99 2.93
CA MET A 93 -9.08 -9.67 2.31
C MET A 93 -10.54 -9.47 1.90
N MET A 94 -11.17 -10.49 1.31
CA MET A 94 -12.60 -10.51 0.98
C MET A 94 -13.47 -10.21 2.20
N ASN A 95 -13.24 -10.91 3.30
CA ASN A 95 -14.00 -10.74 4.54
C ASN A 95 -13.74 -9.40 5.25
N ALA A 96 -12.59 -8.76 4.99
CA ALA A 96 -12.26 -7.47 5.55
C ALA A 96 -12.85 -6.29 4.75
N ILE A 97 -12.87 -6.41 3.43
CA ILE A 97 -13.27 -5.32 2.51
C ILE A 97 -14.78 -5.35 2.22
N ILE A 98 -15.39 -6.55 2.15
CA ILE A 98 -16.82 -6.70 1.83
C ILE A 98 -17.65 -6.70 3.12
N PRO A 99 -18.59 -5.74 3.30
CA PRO A 99 -19.53 -5.79 4.40
C PRO A 99 -20.43 -7.03 4.31
N LYS A 100 -20.76 -7.65 5.45
CA LYS A 100 -21.59 -8.87 5.54
C LYS A 100 -23.01 -8.77 4.92
N LYS A 101 -23.47 -7.58 4.53
CA LYS A 101 -24.79 -7.35 3.93
C LYS A 101 -24.64 -7.00 2.44
N HIS A 102 -24.62 -7.98 1.54
CA HIS A 102 -24.81 -7.70 0.11
C HIS A 102 -25.39 -8.89 -0.67
N LEU A 103 -26.18 -8.56 -1.72
CA LEU A 103 -26.67 -9.48 -2.74
C LEU A 103 -25.51 -10.16 -3.49
N ALA A 104 -25.71 -11.42 -3.90
CA ALA A 104 -24.72 -12.27 -4.58
C ALA A 104 -24.00 -11.61 -5.78
N TYR A 105 -24.68 -10.74 -6.53
CA TYR A 105 -24.09 -9.99 -7.66
C TYR A 105 -22.91 -9.08 -7.23
N SER A 106 -23.00 -8.44 -6.06
CA SER A 106 -21.96 -7.56 -5.52
C SER A 106 -20.69 -8.33 -5.11
N ILE A 107 -20.84 -9.61 -4.75
CA ILE A 107 -19.72 -10.44 -4.28
C ILE A 107 -18.72 -10.71 -5.41
N ASN A 108 -19.20 -10.99 -6.63
CA ASN A 108 -18.31 -11.24 -7.78
C ASN A 108 -17.55 -9.99 -8.23
N GLU A 109 -18.20 -8.83 -8.24
CA GLU A 109 -17.52 -7.57 -8.56
C GLU A 109 -16.52 -7.16 -7.46
N ALA A 110 -16.84 -7.46 -6.21
CA ALA A 110 -15.89 -7.26 -5.11
C ALA A 110 -14.70 -8.23 -5.19
N LYS A 111 -14.91 -9.51 -5.56
CA LYS A 111 -13.83 -10.47 -5.83
C LYS A 111 -12.86 -9.93 -6.87
N LYS A 112 -13.37 -9.46 -8.02
CA LYS A 112 -12.56 -8.85 -9.08
C LYS A 112 -11.80 -7.61 -8.59
N SER A 113 -12.46 -6.78 -7.78
CA SER A 113 -11.84 -5.58 -7.20
C SER A 113 -10.66 -5.94 -6.29
N ILE A 114 -10.75 -7.03 -5.53
CA ILE A 114 -9.66 -7.50 -4.65
C ILE A 114 -8.51 -8.10 -5.45
N VAL A 115 -8.79 -8.87 -6.51
CA VAL A 115 -7.73 -9.33 -7.44
C VAL A 115 -6.98 -8.12 -8.01
N SER A 116 -7.71 -7.10 -8.47
CA SER A 116 -7.10 -5.85 -8.96
C SER A 116 -6.26 -5.15 -7.89
N LEU A 117 -6.72 -5.15 -6.63
CA LEU A 117 -5.97 -4.58 -5.51
C LEU A 117 -4.65 -5.32 -5.27
N CYS A 118 -4.65 -6.66 -5.37
CA CYS A 118 -3.44 -7.48 -5.20
C CYS A 118 -2.35 -7.12 -6.21
N TYR A 119 -2.71 -6.99 -7.49
CA TYR A 119 -1.77 -6.56 -8.53
C TYR A 119 -1.28 -5.13 -8.30
N MET A 120 -2.16 -4.24 -7.85
CA MET A 120 -1.77 -2.86 -7.52
C MET A 120 -0.74 -2.83 -6.40
N ILE A 121 -0.96 -3.57 -5.31
CA ILE A 121 0.01 -3.67 -4.20
C ILE A 121 1.36 -4.20 -4.71
N ALA A 122 1.35 -5.23 -5.56
CA ALA A 122 2.58 -5.78 -6.13
C ALA A 122 3.32 -4.77 -7.02
N ASP A 123 2.61 -4.02 -7.87
CA ASP A 123 3.21 -2.97 -8.70
C ASP A 123 3.79 -1.84 -7.84
N LEU A 124 3.01 -1.34 -6.86
CA LEU A 124 3.44 -0.29 -5.94
C LEU A 124 4.73 -0.68 -5.18
N ARG A 125 4.80 -1.93 -4.70
CA ARG A 125 5.95 -2.38 -3.93
C ARG A 125 7.22 -2.49 -4.78
N ASN A 126 7.08 -2.90 -6.04
CA ASN A 126 8.18 -3.14 -6.96
C ASN A 126 8.64 -1.90 -7.76
N LYS A 127 7.77 -0.91 -7.96
CA LYS A 127 8.02 0.21 -8.90
C LYS A 127 8.56 1.48 -8.25
N PHE A 128 8.24 1.75 -6.99
CA PHE A 128 8.53 3.03 -6.37
C PHE A 128 9.98 3.14 -5.88
N VAL A 129 10.64 4.25 -6.23
CA VAL A 129 11.97 4.60 -5.75
C VAL A 129 11.91 4.98 -4.27
N ASN A 130 12.90 4.54 -3.48
CA ASN A 130 12.95 4.75 -2.02
C ASN A 130 12.80 6.22 -1.60
N ARG A 131 13.32 7.17 -2.38
CA ARG A 131 13.17 8.60 -2.11
C ARG A 131 11.71 9.06 -2.19
N HIS A 132 10.96 8.61 -3.20
CA HIS A 132 9.54 8.93 -3.31
C HIS A 132 8.74 8.33 -2.15
N LYS A 133 9.05 7.09 -1.76
CA LYS A 133 8.43 6.45 -0.58
C LYS A 133 8.63 7.29 0.69
N LEU A 134 9.82 7.86 0.88
CA LEU A 134 10.13 8.76 1.99
C LEU A 134 9.30 10.05 1.94
N GLU A 135 9.22 10.71 0.78
CA GLU A 135 8.43 11.94 0.60
C GLU A 135 6.95 11.70 0.91
N VAL A 136 6.38 10.59 0.44
CA VAL A 136 5.00 10.18 0.77
C VAL A 136 4.85 9.96 2.28
N GLY A 137 5.79 9.28 2.93
CA GLY A 137 5.76 9.06 4.37
C GLY A 137 5.82 10.36 5.19
N LEU A 138 6.65 11.31 4.77
CA LEU A 138 6.72 12.65 5.36
C LEU A 138 5.39 13.40 5.23
N TYR A 139 4.77 13.35 4.05
CA TYR A 139 3.48 13.98 3.80
C TYR A 139 2.36 13.39 4.67
N LEU A 140 2.30 12.06 4.80
CA LEU A 140 1.32 11.37 5.64
C LEU A 140 1.45 11.82 7.12
N MET A 141 2.67 11.81 7.66
CA MET A 141 2.91 12.27 9.03
C MET A 141 2.59 13.75 9.23
N ALA A 142 2.94 14.61 8.26
CA ALA A 142 2.62 16.05 8.32
C ALA A 142 1.11 16.30 8.27
N SER A 143 0.36 15.41 7.62
CA SER A 143 -1.10 15.44 7.50
C SER A 143 -1.83 14.84 8.73
N GLY A 144 -1.08 14.46 9.78
CA GLY A 144 -1.64 13.89 11.01
C GLY A 144 -2.00 12.42 10.94
N ALA A 145 -1.49 11.67 9.95
CA ALA A 145 -1.62 10.22 9.94
C ALA A 145 -0.91 9.62 11.17
N THR A 146 -1.51 8.58 11.76
CA THR A 146 -0.91 7.89 12.91
C THR A 146 0.31 7.08 12.47
N TRP A 147 1.18 6.73 13.42
CA TRP A 147 2.40 5.95 13.17
C TRP A 147 2.07 4.61 12.50
N GLU A 148 0.99 3.97 12.96
CA GLU A 148 0.49 2.71 12.46
C GLU A 148 -0.06 2.84 11.03
N ALA A 149 -0.79 3.92 10.73
CA ALA A 149 -1.30 4.17 9.38
C ALA A 149 -0.14 4.32 8.38
N VAL A 150 0.94 5.01 8.77
CA VAL A 150 2.14 5.16 7.95
C VAL A 150 2.85 3.82 7.75
N ASP A 151 2.95 2.99 8.78
CA ASP A 151 3.56 1.66 8.67
C ASP A 151 2.74 0.70 7.81
N ILE A 152 1.41 0.78 7.84
CA ILE A 152 0.55 0.03 6.91
C ILE A 152 0.84 0.47 5.48
N MET A 153 0.83 1.78 5.20
CA MET A 153 1.15 2.29 3.86
C MET A 153 2.54 1.89 3.39
N ALA A 154 3.51 1.78 4.32
CA ALA A 154 4.84 1.30 4.02
C ALA A 154 4.89 -0.20 3.72
N SER A 155 4.11 -1.01 4.45
CA SER A 155 4.00 -2.45 4.21
C SER A 155 3.41 -2.77 2.83
N LEU A 156 2.47 -1.94 2.36
CA LEU A 156 1.91 -1.98 1.01
C LEU A 156 2.89 -1.50 -0.07
N GLY A 157 4.07 -1.00 0.33
CA GLY A 157 5.10 -0.51 -0.57
C GLY A 157 4.90 0.92 -1.05
N TYR A 158 3.93 1.65 -0.52
CA TYR A 158 3.56 2.99 -0.98
C TYR A 158 4.38 4.11 -0.30
N SER A 159 4.72 3.95 0.98
CA SER A 159 5.50 4.92 1.75
C SER A 159 6.73 4.30 2.41
N ALA A 160 7.57 5.14 3.02
CA ALA A 160 8.57 4.70 3.98
C ALA A 160 7.90 4.40 5.32
N CYS A 161 8.48 3.48 6.09
CA CYS A 161 7.98 3.20 7.43
C CYS A 161 8.18 4.40 8.33
N ALA A 162 7.34 4.48 9.35
CA ALA A 162 7.19 5.65 10.16
C ALA A 162 8.46 5.92 10.99
N LYS A 163 9.20 4.86 11.35
CA LYS A 163 10.55 4.94 11.91
C LYS A 163 11.54 5.67 10.98
N THR A 164 11.62 5.28 9.70
CA THR A 164 12.52 5.92 8.73
C THR A 164 12.18 7.38 8.52
N VAL A 165 10.88 7.71 8.46
CA VAL A 165 10.42 9.10 8.32
C VAL A 165 10.83 9.92 9.55
N GLU A 166 10.68 9.38 10.75
CA GLU A 166 11.07 10.06 12.00
C GLU A 166 12.58 10.28 12.12
N GLU A 167 13.39 9.27 11.78
CA GLU A 167 14.85 9.40 11.72
C GLU A 167 15.29 10.49 10.74
N PHE A 168 14.60 10.61 9.59
CA PHE A 168 14.87 11.66 8.63
C PHE A 168 14.49 13.05 9.15
N ARG A 169 13.35 13.19 9.84
CA ARG A 169 12.95 14.45 10.50
C ARG A 169 13.98 14.92 11.52
N LYS A 170 14.50 14.01 12.35
CA LYS A 170 15.55 14.30 13.33
C LYS A 170 16.83 14.79 12.67
N LYS A 171 17.25 14.17 11.56
CA LYS A 171 18.41 14.65 10.78
C LYS A 171 18.22 16.08 10.29
N ILE A 172 17.05 16.41 9.73
CA ILE A 172 16.74 17.77 9.28
C ILE A 172 16.80 18.76 10.46
N GLN A 173 16.23 18.40 11.62
CA GLN A 173 16.26 19.26 12.80
C GLN A 173 17.69 19.54 13.27
N ILE A 174 18.52 18.50 13.37
CA ILE A 174 19.91 18.63 13.77
C ILE A 174 20.69 19.49 12.77
N GLU A 175 20.54 19.24 11.46
CA GLU A 175 21.17 20.05 10.41
C GLU A 175 20.76 21.52 10.47
N TYR A 176 19.48 21.78 10.78
CA TYR A 176 18.98 23.14 10.91
C TYR A 176 19.57 23.87 12.12
N VAL A 177 19.65 23.21 13.28
CA VAL A 177 20.29 23.76 14.48
C VAL A 177 21.75 24.11 14.21
N ILE A 178 22.51 23.20 13.61
CA ILE A 178 23.93 23.43 13.27
C ILE A 178 24.09 24.62 12.32
N LYS A 179 23.26 24.74 11.29
CA LYS A 179 23.30 25.86 10.34
C LYS A 179 23.03 27.21 11.01
N ILE A 180 22.10 27.24 11.97
CA ILE A 180 21.81 28.44 12.75
C ILE A 180 23.01 28.82 13.60
N GLU A 181 23.59 27.88 14.35
CA GLU A 181 24.76 28.14 15.20
C GLU A 181 25.94 28.66 14.38
N GLN A 182 26.22 28.04 13.22
CA GLN A 182 27.26 28.51 12.30
C GLN A 182 27.00 29.91 11.78
N HIS A 183 25.74 30.24 11.46
CA HIS A 183 25.36 31.57 11.01
C HIS A 183 25.64 32.63 12.08
N PHE A 184 25.32 32.35 13.34
CA PHE A 184 25.60 33.25 14.46
C PHE A 184 27.10 33.43 14.70
N ILE A 185 27.88 32.34 14.69
CA ILE A 185 29.34 32.42 14.84
C ILE A 185 29.99 33.26 13.73
N THR A 186 29.49 33.14 12.49
CA THR A 186 30.13 33.77 11.32
C THR A 186 29.73 35.23 11.11
N ASN A 187 28.54 35.65 11.57
CA ASN A 187 27.98 36.98 11.26
C ASN A 187 27.74 37.89 12.47
N VAL A 188 27.89 37.39 13.70
CA VAL A 188 27.65 38.18 14.93
C VAL A 188 28.94 38.35 15.77
N CYS A 189 30.00 37.57 15.48
CA CYS A 189 31.34 37.78 16.04
C CYS A 189 32.23 38.57 15.08
#